data_AF-A0A5D5AM72-F1
#
_entry.id   AF-A0A5D5AM72-F1
#
_cell.length_a   1.000
_cell.length_b   1.000
_cell.length_c   1.000
_cell.angle_alpha   90.00
_cell.angle_beta   90.00
_cell.angle_gamma   90.00
#
_symmetry.space_group_name_H-M   'P 1'
#
loop_
_entity.id
_entity.type
_entity.pdbx_description
1 polymer ?
#
loop_
_entity_poly.entity_id
_entity_poly.type
_entity_poly.pdbx_seq_one_letter_code
_entity_poly.pdbx_strand_id
1 'polypeptide(L)'
;MVVGDLAALAVRILALWIGARPLVTGASRLAGAAGVSPLVIGLTVVAFGTSAPEIVVSTGATLDGRGTFSSGNVVGSNLFNLLGVLGTAAVIQPTDVGLGLAWLVILTGFAAVVLATGRRVTRLEGAALLVVGASYWIASVAV
;
A
#
# COMPACT_ATOMS: atom_id res chain seq x y z
N MET A 1 32.86 -1.58 -3.35
CA MET A 1 31.75 -0.69 -3.75
C MET A 1 30.43 -1.46 -3.74
N VAL A 2 30.22 -2.41 -4.67
CA VAL A 2 28.96 -3.20 -4.78
C VAL A 2 28.53 -3.95 -3.51
N VAL A 3 29.46 -4.62 -2.81
CA VAL A 3 29.11 -5.39 -1.59
C VAL A 3 28.60 -4.51 -0.45
N GLY A 4 29.16 -3.29 -0.30
CA GLY A 4 28.72 -2.34 0.71
C GLY A 4 27.32 -1.80 0.43
N ASP A 5 27.00 -1.55 -0.84
CA ASP A 5 25.68 -1.07 -1.26
C ASP A 5 24.60 -2.13 -1.05
N LEU A 6 24.90 -3.41 -1.35
CA LEU A 6 23.99 -4.52 -1.10
C LEU A 6 23.74 -4.75 0.39
N ALA A 7 24.79 -4.64 1.22
CA ALA A 7 24.65 -4.73 2.67
C ALA A 7 23.78 -3.59 3.22
N ALA A 8 24.00 -2.35 2.76
CA ALA A 8 23.19 -1.21 3.15
C ALA A 8 21.73 -1.36 2.72
N LEU A 9 21.47 -1.89 1.52
CA LEU A 9 20.12 -2.18 1.03
C LEU A 9 19.42 -3.22 1.93
N ALA A 10 20.08 -4.34 2.22
CA ALA A 10 19.54 -5.39 3.08
C ALA A 10 19.20 -4.86 4.47
N VAL A 11 20.08 -4.05 5.07
CA VAL A 11 19.86 -3.42 6.38
C VAL A 11 18.61 -2.51 6.35
N ARG A 12 18.43 -1.70 5.30
CA ARG A 12 17.27 -0.80 5.18
C ARG A 12 15.96 -1.58 5.04
N ILE A 13 15.95 -2.64 4.21
CA ILE A 13 14.78 -3.50 4.04
C ILE A 13 14.42 -4.18 5.37
N LEU A 14 15.41 -4.74 6.07
CA LEU A 14 15.22 -5.37 7.36
C LEU A 14 14.72 -4.37 8.41
N ALA A 15 15.27 -3.16 8.47
CA ALA A 15 14.83 -2.13 9.38
C ALA A 15 13.36 -1.74 9.17
N LEU A 16 12.95 -1.58 7.91
CA LEU A 16 11.54 -1.31 7.56
C LEU A 16 10.62 -2.47 7.98
N TRP A 17 11.03 -3.71 7.69
CA TRP A 17 10.25 -4.90 8.06
C TRP A 17 10.11 -5.07 9.58
N ILE A 18 11.22 -4.92 10.31
CA ILE A 18 11.26 -5.00 11.79
C ILE A 18 10.46 -3.86 12.42
N GLY A 19 10.41 -2.67 11.81
CA GLY A 19 9.60 -1.56 12.29
C GLY A 19 8.09 -1.77 12.05
N ALA A 20 7.73 -2.21 10.84
CA ALA A 20 6.32 -2.36 10.45
C ALA A 20 5.62 -3.52 11.17
N ARG A 21 6.28 -4.68 11.29
CA ARG A 21 5.63 -5.90 11.80
C ARG A 21 5.10 -5.77 13.24
N PRO A 22 5.85 -5.28 14.23
CA PRO A 22 5.36 -5.08 15.59
C PRO A 22 4.27 -4.01 15.66
N LEU A 23 4.37 -2.96 14.84
CA LEU A 23 3.34 -1.92 14.74
C LEU A 23 2.00 -2.52 14.30
N VAL A 24 2.00 -3.27 13.20
CA VAL A 24 0.77 -3.91 12.68
C VAL A 24 0.23 -4.90 13.70
N THR A 25 1.08 -5.78 14.24
CA THR A 25 0.65 -6.83 15.16
C THR A 25 0.10 -6.24 16.47
N GLY A 26 0.77 -5.23 17.04
CA GLY A 26 0.34 -4.54 18.25
C GLY A 26 -0.98 -3.79 18.04
N ALA A 27 -1.08 -3.03 16.95
CA ALA A 27 -2.31 -2.30 16.60
C ALA A 27 -3.49 -3.25 16.35
N SER A 28 -3.28 -4.37 15.64
CA SER A 28 -4.32 -5.38 15.41
C SER A 28 -4.81 -6.03 16.71
N ARG A 29 -3.90 -6.29 17.67
CA ARG A 29 -4.29 -6.83 18.98
C ARG A 29 -5.10 -5.84 19.81
N LEU A 30 -4.71 -4.56 19.80
CA LEU A 30 -5.46 -3.51 20.49
C LEU A 30 -6.86 -3.31 19.87
N ALA A 31 -6.95 -3.28 18.54
CA ALA A 31 -8.23 -3.17 17.83
C ALA A 31 -9.15 -4.37 18.13
N GLY A 32 -8.61 -5.59 18.13
CA GLY A 32 -9.38 -6.78 18.49
C GLY A 32 -9.84 -6.76 19.95
N ALA A 33 -9.00 -6.31 20.88
CA ALA A 33 -9.39 -6.13 22.29
C ALA A 33 -10.46 -5.05 22.49
N ALA A 34 -10.54 -4.07 21.59
CA ALA A 34 -11.57 -3.04 21.55
C ALA A 34 -12.87 -3.48 20.85
N GLY A 35 -12.97 -4.74 20.42
CA GLY A 35 -14.17 -5.30 19.77
C GLY A 35 -14.29 -5.02 18.27
N VAL A 36 -13.22 -4.54 17.62
CA VAL A 36 -13.21 -4.31 16.17
C VAL A 36 -13.16 -5.66 15.43
N SER A 37 -14.00 -5.82 14.40
CA SER A 37 -14.08 -7.07 13.66
C SER A 37 -12.78 -7.39 12.89
N PRO A 38 -12.44 -8.68 12.69
CA PRO A 38 -11.25 -9.06 11.91
C PRO A 38 -11.24 -8.48 10.48
N LEU A 39 -12.42 -8.33 9.86
CA LEU A 39 -12.57 -7.72 8.55
C LEU A 39 -12.14 -6.25 8.58
N VAL A 40 -12.65 -5.47 9.53
CA VAL A 40 -12.30 -4.04 9.68
C VAL A 40 -10.82 -3.90 10.01
N ILE A 41 -10.25 -4.73 10.88
CA ILE A 41 -8.81 -4.76 11.18
C ILE A 41 -7.99 -5.03 9.91
N GLY A 42 -8.43 -5.98 9.08
CA GLY A 42 -7.80 -6.31 7.80
C GLY A 42 -7.83 -5.13 6.82
N LEU A 43 -9.00 -4.52 6.65
CA LEU A 43 -9.22 -3.40 5.73
C LEU A 43 -8.55 -2.08 6.17
N THR A 44 -8.22 -1.93 7.44
CA THR A 44 -7.65 -0.69 8.00
C THR A 44 -6.23 -0.88 8.52
N VAL A 45 -6.07 -1.49 9.69
CA VAL A 45 -4.80 -1.61 10.41
C VAL A 45 -3.77 -2.40 9.61
N VAL A 46 -4.17 -3.55 9.07
CA VAL A 46 -3.27 -4.40 8.27
C VAL A 46 -2.95 -3.74 6.94
N ALA A 47 -3.97 -3.24 6.23
CA ALA A 47 -3.79 -2.55 4.95
C ALA A 47 -2.87 -1.32 5.06
N PHE A 48 -3.08 -0.46 6.07
CA PHE A 48 -2.23 0.69 6.33
C PHE A 48 -0.82 0.27 6.76
N GLY A 49 -0.72 -0.64 7.73
CA GLY A 49 0.56 -1.02 8.32
C GLY A 49 1.49 -1.75 7.35
N THR A 50 0.94 -2.53 6.43
CA THR A 50 1.71 -3.19 5.36
C THR A 50 2.15 -2.23 4.26
N SER A 51 1.40 -1.13 4.04
CA SER A 51 1.72 -0.10 3.04
C SER A 51 2.58 1.06 3.61
N ALA A 52 2.81 1.09 4.93
CA ALA A 52 3.56 2.15 5.58
C ALA A 52 5.02 2.27 5.08
N PRO A 53 5.77 1.17 4.88
CA PRO A 53 7.11 1.23 4.26
C PRO A 53 7.08 1.89 2.88
N GLU A 54 6.09 1.59 2.06
CA GLU A 54 5.91 2.14 0.72
C GLU A 54 5.64 3.63 0.77
N ILE A 55 4.83 4.10 1.72
CA ILE A 55 4.59 5.54 1.93
C ILE A 55 5.92 6.24 2.27
N VAL A 56 6.71 5.68 3.17
CA VAL A 56 8.01 6.25 3.59
C VAL A 56 8.97 6.30 2.41
N VAL A 57 9.13 5.19 1.68
CA VAL A 57 10.04 5.09 0.52
C VAL A 57 9.59 6.01 -0.61
N SER A 58 8.30 6.02 -0.95
CA SER A 58 7.73 6.83 -2.04
C SER A 58 7.82 8.32 -1.74
N THR A 59 7.52 8.71 -0.49
CA THR A 59 7.60 10.11 -0.05
C THR A 59 9.04 10.58 -0.02
N GLY A 60 9.96 9.80 0.56
CA GLY A 60 11.39 10.11 0.58
C GLY A 60 11.95 10.29 -0.83
N ALA A 61 11.68 9.34 -1.73
CA ALA A 61 12.11 9.45 -3.13
C ALA A 61 11.55 10.69 -3.83
N THR A 62 10.29 11.06 -3.59
CA THR A 62 9.70 12.27 -4.17
C THR A 62 10.34 13.55 -3.61
N LEU A 63 10.63 13.60 -2.31
CA LEU A 63 11.33 14.72 -1.68
C LEU A 63 12.75 14.89 -2.23
N ASP A 64 13.41 13.78 -2.60
CA ASP A 64 14.71 13.76 -3.26
C ASP A 64 14.64 14.09 -4.77
N GLY A 65 13.49 14.50 -5.29
CA GLY A 65 13.28 14.81 -6.71
C GLY A 65 13.17 13.58 -7.62
N ARG A 66 13.10 12.36 -7.06
CA ARG A 66 13.03 11.08 -7.79
C ARG A 66 11.59 10.58 -7.94
N GLY A 67 10.69 11.43 -8.44
CA GLY A 67 9.26 11.12 -8.57
C GLY A 67 8.93 9.90 -9.44
N THR A 68 9.76 9.59 -10.45
CA THR A 68 9.58 8.38 -11.29
C THR A 68 9.88 7.09 -10.52
N PHE A 69 10.79 7.13 -9.55
CA PHE A 69 11.02 6.00 -8.65
C PHE A 69 9.83 5.81 -7.70
N SER A 70 9.29 6.90 -7.18
CA SER A 70 8.10 6.90 -6.33
C SER A 70 6.89 6.26 -7.03
N SER A 71 6.59 6.68 -8.26
CA SER A 71 5.51 6.07 -9.04
C SER A 71 5.80 4.60 -9.39
N GLY A 72 7.05 4.25 -9.71
CA GLY A 72 7.47 2.86 -9.91
C GLY A 72 7.26 1.98 -8.68
N ASN A 73 7.56 2.51 -7.48
CA ASN A 73 7.32 1.81 -6.22
C ASN A 73 5.83 1.55 -6.00
N VAL A 74 4.97 2.58 -6.15
CA VAL A 74 3.52 2.44 -5.95
C VAL A 74 2.90 1.46 -6.95
N VAL A 75 3.24 1.57 -8.25
CA VAL A 75 2.69 0.68 -9.29
C VAL A 75 3.20 -0.75 -9.11
N GLY A 76 4.51 -0.92 -8.86
CA GLY A 76 5.13 -2.22 -8.64
C GLY A 76 4.56 -2.97 -7.44
N SER A 77 4.41 -2.29 -6.28
CA SER A 77 3.85 -2.90 -5.07
C SER A 77 2.40 -3.33 -5.26
N ASN A 78 1.56 -2.52 -5.93
CA ASN A 78 0.18 -2.92 -6.22
C ASN A 78 0.11 -4.15 -7.14
N LEU A 79 0.96 -4.19 -8.17
CA LEU A 79 1.02 -5.34 -9.07
C LEU A 79 1.49 -6.61 -8.33
N PHE A 80 2.50 -6.50 -7.46
CA PHE A 80 3.00 -7.61 -6.66
C PHE A 80 1.98 -8.09 -5.62
N ASN A 81 1.24 -7.18 -4.98
CA ASN A 81 0.17 -7.55 -4.05
C ASN A 81 -0.96 -8.31 -4.75
N LEU A 82 -1.32 -7.90 -5.97
CA LEU A 82 -2.37 -8.57 -6.73
C LEU A 82 -1.92 -9.92 -7.31
N LEU A 83 -0.81 -9.93 -8.03
CA LEU A 83 -0.39 -11.13 -8.78
C LEU A 83 0.40 -12.10 -7.89
N GLY A 84 1.30 -11.56 -7.06
CA GLY A 84 2.16 -12.33 -6.18
C GLY A 84 1.44 -12.74 -4.90
N VAL A 85 1.03 -11.77 -4.08
CA VAL A 85 0.47 -12.04 -2.73
C VAL A 85 -0.89 -12.73 -2.83
N LEU A 86 -1.88 -12.14 -3.53
CA LEU A 86 -3.20 -12.76 -3.67
C LEU A 86 -3.12 -14.06 -4.49
N GLY A 87 -2.31 -14.12 -5.55
CA GLY A 87 -2.10 -15.34 -6.31
C GLY A 87 -1.55 -16.48 -5.46
N THR A 88 -0.53 -16.21 -4.64
CA THR A 88 0.03 -17.19 -3.71
C THR A 88 -0.98 -17.58 -2.63
N ALA A 89 -1.74 -16.62 -2.09
CA ALA A 89 -2.79 -16.89 -1.11
C ALA A 89 -3.87 -17.83 -1.68
N ALA A 90 -4.31 -17.60 -2.91
CA ALA A 90 -5.32 -18.43 -3.59
C ALA A 90 -4.83 -19.86 -3.88
N VAL A 91 -3.53 -20.04 -4.14
CA VAL A 91 -2.91 -21.38 -4.28
C VAL A 91 -2.90 -22.13 -2.95
N ILE A 92 -2.62 -21.44 -1.84
CA ILE A 92 -2.61 -22.04 -0.50
C ILE A 92 -4.02 -22.39 -0.05
N GLN A 93 -4.97 -21.46 -0.21
CA GLN A 93 -6.36 -21.63 0.16
C GLN A 93 -7.26 -20.79 -0.77
N PRO A 94 -8.14 -21.44 -1.56
CA PRO A 94 -9.13 -20.72 -2.35
C PRO A 94 -9.94 -19.76 -1.47
N THR A 95 -10.03 -18.51 -1.90
CA THR A 95 -10.58 -17.41 -1.12
C THR A 95 -11.61 -16.65 -1.93
N ASP A 96 -12.75 -16.32 -1.32
CA ASP A 96 -13.77 -15.48 -1.93
C ASP A 96 -13.26 -14.03 -2.03
N VAL A 97 -13.40 -13.43 -3.22
CA VAL A 97 -12.92 -12.08 -3.49
C VAL A 97 -14.11 -11.11 -3.47
N GLY A 98 -14.16 -10.21 -2.49
CA GLY A 98 -15.21 -9.19 -2.34
C GLY A 98 -14.99 -7.90 -3.17
N LEU A 99 -15.73 -6.83 -2.83
CA LEU A 99 -15.78 -5.48 -3.45
C LEU A 99 -14.44 -4.78 -3.81
N GLY A 100 -13.28 -5.33 -3.40
CA GLY A 100 -11.95 -4.80 -3.72
C GLY A 100 -11.62 -4.76 -5.23
N LEU A 101 -12.29 -5.56 -6.06
CA LEU A 101 -12.15 -5.53 -7.53
C LEU A 101 -12.54 -4.16 -8.13
N ALA A 102 -13.56 -3.49 -7.59
CA ALA A 102 -13.98 -2.18 -8.08
C ALA A 102 -12.91 -1.10 -7.80
N TRP A 103 -12.26 -1.17 -6.64
CA TRP A 103 -11.17 -0.26 -6.28
C TRP A 103 -9.92 -0.48 -7.14
N LEU A 104 -9.64 -1.74 -7.49
CA LEU A 104 -8.62 -2.12 -8.46
C LEU A 104 -8.86 -1.49 -9.84
N VAL A 105 -10.11 -1.51 -10.32
CA VAL A 105 -10.49 -0.87 -11.59
C VAL A 105 -10.35 0.66 -11.50
N ILE A 106 -10.72 1.27 -10.36
CA ILE A 106 -10.57 2.71 -10.13
C ILE A 106 -9.10 3.14 -10.11
N LEU A 107 -8.24 2.44 -9.37
CA LEU A 107 -6.80 2.74 -9.30
C LEU A 107 -6.11 2.51 -10.64
N THR A 108 -6.49 1.46 -11.37
CA THR A 108 -5.98 1.18 -12.71
C THR A 108 -6.46 2.23 -13.73
N GLY A 109 -7.72 2.66 -13.63
CA GLY A 109 -8.27 3.75 -14.43
C GLY A 109 -7.59 5.08 -14.15
N PHE A 110 -7.34 5.40 -12.87
CA PHE A 110 -6.62 6.60 -12.47
C PHE A 110 -5.17 6.60 -12.99
N ALA A 111 -4.45 5.49 -12.83
CA ALA A 111 -3.10 5.33 -13.36
C ALA A 111 -3.08 5.48 -14.89
N ALA A 112 -4.05 4.90 -15.59
CA ALA A 112 -4.19 5.02 -17.05
C ALA A 112 -4.44 6.47 -17.49
N VAL A 113 -5.28 7.23 -16.78
CA VAL A 113 -5.57 8.64 -17.08
C VAL A 113 -4.33 9.51 -16.90
N VAL A 114 -3.59 9.38 -15.78
CA VAL A 114 -2.35 10.15 -15.52
C VAL A 114 -1.27 9.86 -16.56
N LEU A 115 -1.16 8.60 -16.99
CA LEU A 115 -0.23 8.18 -18.04
C LEU A 115 -0.63 8.68 -19.42
N ALA A 116 -1.93 8.85 -19.69
CA ALA A 116 -2.46 9.32 -20.97
C ALA A 116 -2.36 10.84 -21.17
N THR A 117 -2.42 11.64 -20.10
CA THR A 117 -2.59 13.11 -20.23
C THR A 117 -1.36 13.96 -19.88
N GLY A 118 -0.46 13.53 -18.99
CA GLY A 118 0.63 14.42 -18.56
C GLY A 118 1.86 13.81 -17.86
N ARG A 119 1.87 12.50 -17.56
CA ARG A 119 2.97 11.80 -16.83
C ARG A 119 3.38 12.45 -15.50
N ARG A 120 2.57 13.34 -14.95
CA ARG A 120 2.82 14.06 -13.70
C ARG A 120 1.53 14.12 -12.90
N VAL A 121 1.64 13.79 -11.61
CA VAL A 121 0.57 14.01 -10.64
C VAL A 121 0.80 15.37 -9.99
N THR A 122 -0.14 16.28 -10.16
CA THR A 122 -0.16 17.61 -9.54
C THR A 122 -0.56 17.53 -8.07
N ARG A 123 -0.31 18.61 -7.32
CA ARG A 123 -0.74 18.70 -5.91
C ARG A 123 -2.25 18.56 -5.73
N LEU A 124 -3.03 19.05 -6.70
CA LEU A 124 -4.48 18.97 -6.66
C LEU A 124 -4.97 17.54 -6.90
N GLU A 125 -4.39 16.84 -7.88
CA GLU A 125 -4.69 15.42 -8.13
C GLU A 125 -4.27 14.54 -6.94
N GLY A 126 -3.12 14.82 -6.33
CA GLY A 126 -2.69 14.16 -5.10
C GLY A 126 -3.66 14.38 -3.93
N ALA A 127 -4.15 15.61 -3.74
CA ALA A 127 -5.14 15.92 -2.71
C ALA A 127 -6.47 15.20 -2.98
N ALA A 128 -6.93 15.19 -4.23
CA ALA A 128 -8.14 14.48 -4.64
C ALA A 128 -8.02 12.97 -4.36
N LEU A 129 -6.87 12.35 -4.66
CA LEU A 129 -6.61 10.95 -4.34
C LEU A 129 -6.70 10.66 -2.84
N LEU A 130 -6.14 11.52 -1.99
CA LEU A 130 -6.20 11.36 -0.55
C LEU A 130 -7.65 11.46 -0.03
N VAL A 131 -8.42 12.41 -0.54
CA VAL A 131 -9.83 12.57 -0.17
C VAL A 131 -10.64 11.34 -0.58
N VAL A 132 -10.51 10.89 -1.83
CA VAL A 132 -11.24 9.71 -2.31
C VAL A 132 -10.84 8.46 -1.52
N GLY A 133 -9.55 8.25 -1.26
CA GLY A 133 -9.05 7.13 -0.46
C GLY A 133 -9.58 7.16 0.97
N ALA A 134 -9.58 8.32 1.63
CA ALA A 134 -10.11 8.48 2.98
C ALA A 134 -11.63 8.23 3.03
N SER A 135 -12.39 8.78 2.08
CA SER A 135 -13.84 8.55 1.97
C SER A 135 -14.16 7.07 1.77
N TYR A 136 -13.40 6.37 0.93
CA TYR A 136 -13.56 4.93 0.73
C TYR A 136 -13.28 4.15 2.02
N TRP A 137 -12.20 4.46 2.74
CA TRP A 137 -11.89 3.80 4.01
C TRP A 137 -13.00 3.98 5.03
N ILE A 138 -13.50 5.21 5.20
CA ILE A 138 -14.62 5.49 6.12
C ILE A 138 -15.86 4.68 5.72
N ALA A 139 -16.21 4.65 4.43
CA ALA A 139 -17.36 3.90 3.94
C ALA A 139 -17.19 2.38 4.14
N SER A 140 -15.99 1.85 3.92
CA SER A 140 -15.70 0.41 4.04
C SER A 140 -15.74 -0.12 5.47
N VAL A 141 -15.60 0.76 6.46
CA VAL A 141 -15.66 0.41 7.89
C VAL A 141 -17.07 0.55 8.45
N ALA A 142 -17.95 1.29 7.76
CA ALA A 142 -19.34 1.53 8.16
C ALA A 142 -20.33 0.46 7.68
N VAL A 143 -19.87 -0.53 6.91
CA VAL A 143 -20.64 -1.68 6.39
C VAL A 143 -20.23 -2.95 7.13
#